data_AF-A0ABD5Y0G4-F1
#
_entry.id   AF-A0ABD5Y0G4-F1
#
_cell.length_a   1.000
_cell.length_b   1.000
_cell.length_c   1.000
_cell.angle_alpha   90.00
_cell.angle_beta   90.00
_cell.angle_gamma   90.00
#
_symmetry.space_group_name_H-M   'P 1'
#
loop_
_entity.id
_entity.type
_entity.pdbx_description
1 polymer ?
#
loop_
_entity_poly.entity_id
_entity_poly.type
_entity_poly.pdbx_seq_one_letter_code
_entity_poly.pdbx_strand_id
1 'polypeptide(L)' 'MSKLTIETQADSWRLRCPNGHKVAPTNNHWYCRQCARRWDDEATPEIEEAIDKKTGKRLSRDDVELDYETSGVYHA' A
#
# COMPACT_ATOMS: atom_id res chain seq x y z
N MET A 1 8.07 17.95 1.08
CA MET A 1 7.11 17.39 0.10
C MET A 1 5.83 17.08 0.84
N SER A 2 4.66 17.36 0.26
CA SER A 2 3.38 17.05 0.88
C SER A 2 3.16 15.55 0.87
N LYS A 3 2.89 14.94 2.03
CA LYS A 3 2.54 13.52 2.12
C LYS A 3 1.21 13.23 1.41
N LEU A 4 1.04 12.00 0.95
CA LEU A 4 -0.25 11.53 0.44
C LEU A 4 -1.14 11.15 1.62
N THR A 5 -2.29 11.81 1.75
CA THR A 5 -3.31 11.45 2.73
C THR A 5 -4.33 10.49 2.11
N ILE A 6 -4.64 9.41 2.82
CA ILE A 6 -5.70 8.46 2.48
C ILE A 6 -6.83 8.64 3.51
N GLU A 7 -7.84 9.42 3.13
CA GLU A 7 -8.97 9.83 3.98
C GLU A 7 -10.33 9.52 3.35
N THR A 8 -10.33 8.85 2.19
CA THR A 8 -11.56 8.41 1.52
C THR A 8 -11.47 6.96 1.11
N GLN A 9 -12.64 6.31 0.97
CA GLN A 9 -12.68 4.95 0.45
C GLN A 9 -12.06 4.85 -0.94
N ALA A 10 -12.23 5.88 -1.79
CA ALA A 10 -11.61 5.93 -3.11
C ALA A 10 -10.08 5.99 -3.03
N ASP A 11 -9.53 6.80 -2.12
CA ASP A 11 -8.08 6.89 -1.89
C ASP A 11 -7.51 5.57 -1.37
N SER A 12 -8.27 4.81 -0.57
CA SER A 12 -7.83 3.49 -0.10
C SER A 12 -7.50 2.51 -1.25
N TRP A 13 -7.98 2.78 -2.47
CA TRP A 13 -7.70 2.00 -3.66
C TRP A 13 -6.50 2.52 -4.47
N ARG A 14 -5.74 3.50 -3.99
CA ARG A 14 -4.60 4.07 -4.73
C ARG A 14 -3.32 3.27 -4.57
N LEU A 15 -3.01 2.81 -3.37
CA LEU A 15 -1.74 2.17 -3.07
C LEU A 15 -1.70 0.73 -3.60
N ARG A 16 -0.68 0.42 -4.41
CA ARG A 16 -0.50 -0.87 -5.07
C ARG A 16 0.92 -1.40 -4.94
N CYS A 17 1.07 -2.72 -4.91
CA CYS A 17 2.39 -3.34 -5.06
C CYS A 17 2.85 -3.26 -6.53
N PRO A 18 4.12 -3.58 -6.83
CA PRO A 18 4.62 -3.63 -8.22
C PRO A 18 3.81 -4.54 -9.15
N ASN A 19 3.18 -5.57 -8.61
CA ASN A 19 2.30 -6.49 -9.34
C ASN A 19 0.86 -5.97 -9.50
N GLY A 20 0.55 -4.77 -9.01
CA GLY A 20 -0.78 -4.14 -9.16
C GLY A 20 -1.82 -4.57 -8.11
N HIS A 21 -1.44 -5.32 -7.08
CA HIS A 21 -2.34 -5.71 -5.99
C HIS A 21 -2.45 -4.62 -4.92
N LYS A 22 -3.57 -4.60 -4.19
CA LYS A 22 -3.72 -3.69 -3.05
C LYS A 22 -2.77 -4.07 -1.91
N VAL A 23 -2.19 -3.06 -1.29
CA VAL A 23 -1.27 -3.21 -0.15
C VAL A 23 -1.91 -2.74 1.14
N ALA A 24 -1.41 -3.28 2.24
CA ALA A 24 -1.72 -2.92 3.61
C ALA A 24 -0.53 -2.15 4.21
N PRO A 25 -0.76 -1.15 5.08
CA PRO A 25 0.31 -0.59 5.90
C PRO A 25 0.78 -1.59 6.97
N THR A 26 2.11 -1.74 7.12
CA THR A 26 2.72 -2.24 8.36
C THR A 26 3.47 -1.12 9.05
N ASN A 27 4.23 -1.42 10.12
CA ASN A 27 4.97 -0.43 10.90
C ASN A 27 5.91 0.42 10.01
N ASN A 28 6.71 -0.22 9.15
CA ASN A 28 7.75 0.47 8.37
C ASN A 28 7.68 0.20 6.86
N HIS A 29 6.84 -0.73 6.41
CA HIS A 29 6.75 -1.12 5.00
C HIS A 29 5.29 -1.32 4.57
N TRP A 30 5.12 -1.72 3.31
CA TRP A 30 3.84 -2.13 2.77
C TRP A 30 3.76 -3.65 2.69
N TYR A 31 2.58 -4.20 2.95
CA TYR A 31 2.35 -5.64 2.89
C TYR A 31 1.31 -6.00 1.83
N CYS A 32 1.68 -6.90 0.93
CA CYS A 32 0.80 -7.41 -0.09
C CYS A 32 0.29 -8.81 0.27
N ARG A 33 -0.94 -8.88 0.82
CA ARG A 33 -1.64 -10.15 1.13
C ARG A 33 -1.80 -11.08 -0.07
N GLN A 34 -1.83 -10.56 -1.29
CA GLN A 34 -1.95 -11.39 -2.50
C GLN A 34 -0.61 -12.01 -2.89
N CYS A 35 0.48 -11.24 -2.80
CA CYS A 35 1.82 -11.80 -3.01
C CYS A 35 2.17 -12.82 -1.92
N ALA A 36 1.75 -12.60 -0.68
CA ALA A 36 1.97 -13.54 0.43
C ALA A 36 1.28 -14.91 0.23
N ARG A 37 0.26 -14.97 -0.63
CA ARG A 37 -0.47 -16.20 -0.96
C ARG A 37 0.12 -16.94 -2.16
N ARG A 38 1.12 -16.39 -2.83
CA ARG A 38 1.82 -17.10 -3.90
C ARG A 38 2.81 -18.09 -3.27
N TRP A 39 2.82 -19.31 -3.80
CA TRP A 39 3.79 -20.35 -3.47
C TRP A 39 5.03 -20.24 -4.37
N ASP A 40 5.54 -19.02 -4.50
CA ASP A 40 6.64 -18.67 -5.39
C ASP A 40 7.75 -18.06 -4.53
N ASP A 41 8.97 -18.59 -4.63
CA ASP A 41 10.13 -18.13 -3.85
C ASP A 41 10.53 -16.68 -4.22
N GLU A 42 10.11 -16.18 -5.38
CA GLU A 42 10.31 -14.79 -5.79
C GLU A 42 9.20 -13.84 -5.27
N ALA A 43 8.14 -14.37 -4.65
CA ALA A 43 7.08 -13.53 -4.12
C ALA A 43 7.56 -12.77 -2.87
N THR A 44 7.77 -11.45 -3.00
CA THR A 44 8.08 -10.57 -1.87
C THR A 44 6.80 -9.86 -1.39
N PRO A 45 6.12 -10.36 -0.34
CA PRO A 45 4.92 -9.71 0.18
C PRO A 45 5.23 -8.42 0.95
N GLU A 46 6.40 -8.34 1.57
CA GLU A 46 6.92 -7.13 2.22
C GLU A 46 7.59 -6.26 1.15
N ILE A 47 7.12 -5.03 0.99
CA ILE A 47 7.60 -4.11 -0.03
C ILE A 47 7.82 -2.73 0.58
N GLU A 48 9.00 -2.17 0.32
CA GLU A 48 9.43 -0.87 0.85
C GLU A 48 8.56 0.27 0.28
N GLU A 49 8.20 0.18 -0.99
CA GLU A 49 7.48 1.24 -1.71
C GLU A 49 6.20 0.71 -2.38
N ALA A 50 5.10 1.41 -2.14
CA ALA A 50 3.86 1.25 -2.88
C ALA A 50 3.83 2.19 -4.08
N ILE A 51 3.15 1.78 -5.14
CA ILE A 51 2.86 2.60 -6.31
C ILE A 51 1.50 3.26 -6.09
N ASP A 52 1.45 4.59 -6.12
CA ASP A 52 0.19 5.33 -6.23
C ASP A 52 -0.37 5.16 -7.64
N LYS A 53 -1.44 4.35 -7.78
CA LYS A 53 -2.11 4.09 -9.05
C LYS A 53 -2.54 5.37 -9.78
N LYS A 54 -2.81 6.47 -9.07
CA LYS A 54 -3.25 7.73 -9.69
C LYS A 54 -2.09 8.48 -10.36
N THR A 55 -0.91 8.47 -9.75
CA THR A 55 0.22 9.32 -10.17
C THR A 55 1.42 8.53 -10.70
N GLY A 56 1.44 7.22 -10.50
CA GLY A 56 2.57 6.34 -10.79
C GLY A 56 3.76 6.49 -9.84
N LYS A 57 3.66 7.34 -8.81
CA LYS A 57 4.76 7.57 -7.86
C LYS A 57 4.98 6.38 -6.95
N ARG A 58 6.24 6.15 -6.59
CA ARG A 58 6.64 5.25 -5.51
C ARG A 58 6.57 6.00 -4.19
N LEU A 59 5.97 5.38 -3.18
CA LEU A 59 5.69 5.96 -1.88
C LEU A 59 6.11 4.96 -0.80
N SER A 60 7.04 5.37 0.05
CA SER A 60 7.38 4.64 1.26
C SER A 60 6.26 4.79 2.30
N ARG A 61 6.41 4.13 3.45
CA ARG A 61 5.44 4.26 4.54
C ARG A 61 5.39 5.70 5.08
N ASP A 62 6.52 6.40 5.12
CA ASP A 62 6.61 7.78 5.65
C ASP A 62 5.98 8.83 4.73
N ASP A 63 5.85 8.51 3.44
CA ASP A 63 5.23 9.39 2.44
C ASP A 63 3.69 9.40 2.50
N VAL A 64 3.09 8.54 3.33
CA VAL A 64 1.64 8.30 3.34
C VAL A 64 1.05 8.40 4.74
N GLU A 65 0.05 9.26 4.89
CA GLU A 65 -0.79 9.35 6.09
C GLU A 65 -2.11 8.61 5.83
N LEU A 66 -2.52 7.76 6.78
CA LEU A 66 -3.72 6.95 6.67
C LEU A 66 -4.69 7.34 7.77
N ASP A 67 -5.91 7.68 7.37
CA ASP A 67 -7.03 7.70 8.29
C ASP A 67 -7.57 6.27 8.44
N TYR A 68 -7.44 5.70 9.64
CA TYR A 68 -7.89 4.34 9.93
C TYR A 68 -9.41 4.25 10.20
N GLU A 69 -10.11 5.39 10.32
CA GLU A 69 -11.57 5.43 10.35
C GLU A 69 -12.18 5.33 8.93
N THR A 70 -11.36 5.57 7.90
CA THR A 70 -11.77 5.48 6.51
C THR A 70 -12.02 4.03 6.07
N SER A 71 -13.21 3.79 5.52
CA SER A 71 -13.58 2.50 4.93
C SER A 71 -12.58 2.03 3.88
N GLY A 72 -12.07 0.81 4.02
CA GLY A 72 -11.14 0.20 3.07
C GLY A 72 -9.66 0.46 3.39
N VAL A 73 -9.34 1.32 4.35
CA VAL A 73 -8.04 1.29 5.04
C VAL A 73 -8.10 0.16 6.05
N TYR A 74 -7.15 -0.77 5.99
CA TYR A 74 -7.11 -1.91 6.91
C TYR A 74 -5.73 -2.02 7.53
N HIS A 75 -5.69 -2.47 8.78
CA HIS A 75 -4.45 -2.92 9.41
C HIS A 75 -3.97 -4.21 8.72
N ALA A 76 -2.66 -4.29 8.45
CA ALA A 76 -2.03 -5.50 7.92
C ALA A 76 -2.18 -6.65 8.90
#